data_AF-A0A971KWV2-F1
#
_entry.id   AF-A0A971KWV2-F1
#
_cell.length_a   1.000
_cell.length_b   1.000
_cell.length_c   1.000
_cell.angle_alpha   90.00
_cell.angle_beta   90.00
_cell.angle_gamma   90.00
#
_symmetry.space_group_name_H-M   'P 1'
#
loop_
_entity.id
_entity.type
_entity.pdbx_description
1 polymer ?
#
loop_
_entity_poly.entity_id
_entity_poly.type
_entity_poly.pdbx_seq_one_letter_code
_entity_poly.pdbx_strand_id
1 'polypeptide(L)'
;MNSRSKSRYMIRKRCLSLILLLALTGSLFLSSACSLLEFGTSERTEKVDKELFIEPENGEYLNEVETVHTLILAMNNTDKIESIWRHIPSKQRSEINLSLFVSYIRILKQVLQNTVVSFSEATVEESAALRLNISRSVPALTDEADRSSFWYINTQGNNNQQERFAISINNTEDGIPYFSSAWVAKQAFLYDYIRLYFSALEEGSPSALFGLLHQQINPNIAAYEQAVESRVTALLSYYGEFSNLQLRSYRVVELMPGNARVVQSNLPDGVGSRTVSFRENNAVISINERIPQVLDLSDTEIHHQGKLSFRLESATRRLMSSTSLSALGIPLDIRLLSEDDADTGIITQGNEVNFRVIWPGIQIDAFGSFNIDKQYFDGVIKRIDIFYTDYETGSGLRVGDPINLLYIKYPFARENDYLIRGESNGVDLTLAVQVESDYIARLTILSEEAPLP
;
A
#
# COMPACT_ATOMS: atom_id res chain seq x y z
N MET A 1 56.00 -65.96 -38.94
CA MET A 1 55.07 -65.53 -40.02
C MET A 1 53.71 -66.16 -39.80
N ASN A 2 52.68 -65.39 -39.40
CA ASN A 2 51.25 -65.60 -39.68
C ASN A 2 50.34 -64.64 -38.86
N SER A 3 50.49 -63.33 -39.06
CA SER A 3 49.64 -62.31 -38.41
C SER A 3 48.92 -61.37 -39.40
N ARG A 4 48.84 -61.72 -40.70
CA ARG A 4 48.17 -60.89 -41.71
C ARG A 4 46.79 -61.37 -42.17
N SER A 5 46.27 -62.48 -41.62
CA SER A 5 44.95 -63.03 -42.02
C SER A 5 43.78 -62.56 -41.14
N LYS A 6 43.99 -62.19 -39.87
CA LYS A 6 42.88 -61.84 -38.95
C LYS A 6 42.34 -60.41 -39.07
N SER A 7 43.07 -59.48 -39.69
CA SER A 7 42.68 -58.06 -39.77
C SER A 7 41.62 -57.77 -40.84
N ARG A 8 41.58 -58.53 -41.94
CA ARG A 8 40.61 -58.29 -43.04
C ARG A 8 39.20 -58.82 -42.77
N TYR A 9 39.04 -59.71 -41.80
CA TYR A 9 37.72 -60.30 -41.47
C TYR A 9 36.88 -59.41 -40.54
N MET A 10 37.51 -58.57 -39.71
CA MET A 10 36.79 -57.68 -38.79
C MET A 10 36.28 -56.39 -39.44
N ILE A 11 36.95 -55.90 -40.48
CA ILE A 11 36.54 -54.67 -41.19
C ILE A 11 35.28 -54.92 -42.05
N ARG A 12 35.16 -56.10 -42.68
CA ARG A 12 33.98 -56.46 -43.47
C ARG A 12 32.70 -56.63 -42.64
N LYS A 13 32.79 -57.17 -41.41
CA LYS A 13 31.62 -57.30 -40.51
C LYS A 13 31.11 -55.96 -40.00
N ARG A 14 31.99 -55.00 -39.71
CA ARG A 14 31.59 -53.66 -39.26
C ARG A 14 30.94 -52.83 -40.37
N CYS A 15 31.40 -52.96 -41.62
CA CYS A 15 30.82 -52.24 -42.75
C CYS A 15 29.43 -52.80 -43.14
N LEU A 16 29.25 -54.12 -43.13
CA LEU A 16 27.94 -54.76 -43.34
C LEU A 16 26.94 -54.42 -42.24
N SER A 17 27.37 -54.37 -40.98
CA SER A 17 26.51 -53.95 -39.86
C SER A 17 26.06 -52.49 -39.98
N LEU A 18 26.91 -51.60 -40.50
CA LEU A 18 26.59 -50.17 -40.64
C LEU A 18 25.63 -49.91 -41.79
N ILE A 19 25.77 -50.66 -42.89
CA ILE A 19 24.82 -50.60 -44.03
C ILE A 19 23.45 -51.16 -43.61
N LEU A 20 23.42 -52.24 -42.81
CA LEU A 20 22.17 -52.80 -42.31
C LEU A 20 21.46 -51.87 -41.31
N LEU A 21 22.22 -51.13 -40.50
CA LEU A 21 21.68 -50.14 -39.56
C LEU A 21 21.11 -48.92 -40.29
N LEU A 22 21.82 -48.43 -41.32
CA LEU A 22 21.36 -47.32 -42.17
C LEU A 22 20.12 -47.68 -42.99
N ALA A 23 20.03 -48.93 -43.48
CA ALA A 23 18.85 -49.43 -44.16
C ALA A 23 17.64 -49.57 -43.20
N LEU A 24 17.86 -49.93 -41.94
CA LEU A 24 16.80 -50.02 -40.93
C LEU A 24 16.30 -48.63 -40.49
N THR A 25 17.18 -47.64 -40.38
CA THR A 25 16.76 -46.26 -40.08
C THR A 25 16.05 -45.62 -41.26
N GLY A 26 16.43 -45.94 -42.50
CA GLY A 26 15.73 -45.45 -43.70
C GLY A 26 14.30 -45.98 -43.85
N SER A 27 14.04 -47.25 -43.46
CA SER A 27 12.68 -47.82 -43.55
C SER A 27 11.74 -47.35 -42.44
N LEU A 28 12.26 -46.90 -41.30
CA LEU A 28 11.48 -46.29 -40.22
C LEU A 28 11.03 -44.85 -40.56
N PHE A 29 11.78 -44.11 -41.38
CA PHE A 29 11.37 -42.77 -41.83
C PHE A 29 10.42 -42.77 -43.05
N LEU A 30 10.36 -43.87 -43.81
CA LEU A 30 9.46 -44.02 -44.98
C LEU A 30 8.13 -44.71 -44.66
N SER A 31 7.92 -45.17 -43.42
CA SER A 31 6.66 -45.80 -42.96
C SER A 31 5.78 -44.88 -42.08
N SER A 32 6.17 -43.62 -41.86
CA SER A 32 5.33 -42.61 -41.20
C SER A 32 4.66 -41.63 -42.18
N ALA A 33 4.72 -41.91 -43.49
CA ALA A 33 3.91 -41.23 -44.49
C ALA A 33 2.80 -42.19 -44.95
N CYS A 34 1.55 -41.77 -44.78
CA CYS A 34 0.30 -42.43 -45.19
C CYS A 34 -0.25 -43.54 -44.29
N SER A 35 -0.78 -43.17 -43.12
CA SER A 35 -2.09 -43.69 -42.69
C SER A 35 -3.15 -42.61 -42.89
N LEU A 36 -3.70 -42.58 -44.11
CA LEU A 36 -5.00 -41.99 -44.39
C LEU A 36 -6.04 -42.93 -43.78
N LEU A 37 -6.46 -42.61 -42.56
CA LEU A 37 -7.72 -43.08 -41.99
C LEU A 37 -8.56 -41.83 -41.76
N GLU A 38 -9.50 -41.62 -42.69
CA GLU A 38 -10.69 -40.81 -42.48
C GLU A 38 -11.37 -41.24 -41.19
N PHE A 39 -11.22 -40.44 -40.13
CA PHE A 39 -12.11 -40.44 -38.97
C PHE A 39 -12.23 -38.99 -38.50
N GLY A 40 -13.34 -38.35 -38.89
CA GLY A 40 -13.93 -37.12 -38.33
C GLY A 40 -13.04 -36.20 -37.51
N THR A 41 -12.21 -35.39 -38.17
CA THR A 41 -11.44 -34.28 -37.54
C THR A 41 -12.03 -32.90 -37.81
N SER A 42 -13.24 -32.79 -38.37
CA SER A 42 -13.90 -31.48 -38.55
C SER A 42 -14.54 -30.99 -37.25
N GLU A 43 -15.34 -31.82 -36.57
CA GLU A 43 -16.13 -31.34 -35.42
C GLU A 43 -15.33 -31.15 -34.13
N ARG A 44 -14.22 -31.87 -33.92
CA ARG A 44 -13.47 -31.82 -32.64
C ARG A 44 -12.48 -30.65 -32.57
N THR A 45 -11.92 -30.26 -33.70
CA THR A 45 -11.07 -29.06 -33.83
C THR A 45 -11.94 -27.80 -33.86
N GLU A 46 -13.08 -27.83 -34.58
CA GLU A 46 -14.07 -26.74 -34.51
C GLU A 46 -14.69 -26.57 -33.12
N LYS A 47 -14.92 -27.65 -32.35
CA LYS A 47 -15.42 -27.51 -30.96
C LYS A 47 -14.40 -26.89 -30.03
N VAL A 48 -13.12 -27.27 -30.13
CA VAL A 48 -12.05 -26.68 -29.31
C VAL A 48 -11.82 -25.22 -29.69
N ASP A 49 -11.92 -24.86 -30.97
CA ASP A 49 -11.83 -23.47 -31.42
C ASP A 49 -13.10 -22.66 -31.08
N LYS A 50 -14.30 -23.25 -31.11
CA LYS A 50 -15.55 -22.58 -30.65
C LYS A 50 -15.59 -22.34 -29.14
N GLU A 51 -14.88 -23.13 -28.34
CA GLU A 51 -14.75 -22.89 -26.89
C GLU A 51 -13.75 -21.76 -26.56
N LEU A 52 -13.00 -21.26 -27.53
CA LEU A 52 -11.95 -20.24 -27.34
C LEU A 52 -12.36 -18.83 -27.72
N PHE A 53 -13.51 -18.65 -28.38
CA PHE A 53 -13.96 -17.34 -28.88
C PHE A 53 -15.44 -17.15 -28.60
N ILE A 54 -15.83 -15.89 -28.38
CA ILE A 54 -17.23 -15.49 -28.20
C ILE A 54 -17.64 -14.74 -29.44
N GLU A 55 -18.71 -15.20 -30.08
CA GLU A 55 -19.32 -14.47 -31.18
C GLU A 55 -20.28 -13.40 -30.61
N PRO A 56 -20.27 -12.17 -31.13
CA PRO A 56 -21.20 -11.13 -30.66
C PRO A 56 -22.65 -11.53 -30.91
N GLU A 57 -23.50 -11.48 -29.89
CA GLU A 57 -24.95 -11.74 -30.03
C GLU A 57 -25.62 -10.81 -31.04
N ASN A 58 -25.16 -9.55 -31.12
CA ASN A 58 -25.66 -8.55 -32.07
C ASN A 58 -24.99 -8.63 -33.46
N GLY A 59 -23.99 -9.50 -33.65
CA GLY A 59 -23.23 -9.67 -34.89
C GLY A 59 -22.23 -8.56 -35.23
N GLU A 60 -22.13 -7.48 -34.45
CA GLU A 60 -21.28 -6.31 -34.74
C GLU A 60 -20.18 -6.06 -33.69
N TYR A 61 -20.53 -6.12 -32.40
CA TYR A 61 -19.63 -5.81 -31.29
C TYR A 61 -20.00 -6.62 -30.04
N LEU A 62 -19.00 -7.02 -29.28
CA LEU A 62 -19.19 -7.71 -28.00
C LEU A 62 -19.87 -6.76 -27.01
N ASN A 63 -20.97 -7.18 -26.40
CA ASN A 63 -21.57 -6.48 -25.26
C ASN A 63 -20.64 -6.55 -24.02
N GLU A 64 -21.01 -5.89 -22.93
CA GLU A 64 -20.15 -5.81 -21.74
C GLU A 64 -19.86 -7.20 -21.13
N VAL A 65 -20.88 -8.06 -21.03
CA VAL A 65 -20.75 -9.43 -20.51
C VAL A 65 -19.83 -10.26 -21.40
N GLU A 66 -20.02 -10.21 -22.71
CA GLU A 66 -19.19 -10.88 -23.69
C GLU A 66 -17.75 -10.36 -23.65
N THR A 67 -17.55 -9.07 -23.40
CA THR A 67 -16.23 -8.45 -23.24
C THR A 67 -15.52 -8.96 -21.99
N VAL A 68 -16.22 -9.01 -20.85
CA VAL A 68 -15.70 -9.59 -19.60
C VAL A 68 -15.34 -11.07 -19.78
N HIS A 69 -16.21 -11.85 -20.43
CA HIS A 69 -15.94 -13.26 -20.68
C HIS A 69 -14.74 -13.43 -21.64
N THR A 70 -14.59 -12.57 -22.63
CA THR A 70 -13.40 -12.53 -23.51
C THR A 70 -12.11 -12.26 -22.72
N LEU A 71 -12.14 -11.33 -21.76
CA LEU A 71 -11.00 -11.08 -20.87
C LEU A 71 -10.65 -12.32 -20.04
N ILE A 72 -11.65 -13.00 -19.48
CA ILE A 72 -11.45 -14.23 -18.71
C ILE A 72 -10.85 -15.35 -19.58
N LEU A 73 -11.35 -15.53 -20.80
CA LEU A 73 -10.79 -16.47 -21.77
C LEU A 73 -9.32 -16.17 -22.08
N ALA A 74 -8.98 -14.89 -22.29
CA ALA A 74 -7.60 -14.47 -22.56
C ALA A 74 -6.67 -14.71 -21.37
N MET A 75 -7.14 -14.48 -20.14
CA MET A 75 -6.38 -14.76 -18.92
C MET A 75 -6.15 -16.25 -18.67
N ASN A 76 -7.11 -17.10 -19.07
CA ASN A 76 -7.02 -18.55 -18.90
C ASN A 76 -6.21 -19.24 -20.01
N ASN A 77 -6.14 -18.64 -21.21
CA ASN A 77 -5.47 -19.19 -22.38
C ASN A 77 -4.35 -18.26 -22.86
N THR A 78 -3.35 -18.04 -22.02
CA THR A 78 -2.28 -17.05 -22.28
C THR A 78 -1.45 -17.36 -23.54
N ASP A 79 -1.38 -18.62 -23.94
CA ASP A 79 -0.75 -19.10 -25.17
C ASP A 79 -1.52 -18.73 -26.45
N LYS A 80 -2.81 -18.43 -26.33
CA LYS A 80 -3.72 -18.12 -27.44
C LYS A 80 -4.20 -16.66 -27.47
N ILE A 81 -3.57 -15.78 -26.70
CA ILE A 81 -3.96 -14.36 -26.59
C ILE A 81 -4.02 -13.69 -27.98
N GLU A 82 -3.07 -13.98 -28.87
CA GLU A 82 -3.06 -13.40 -30.22
C GLU A 82 -4.29 -13.83 -31.04
N SER A 83 -4.67 -15.10 -30.95
CA SER A 83 -5.89 -15.60 -31.61
C SER A 83 -7.12 -14.92 -31.03
N ILE A 84 -7.23 -14.83 -29.70
CA ILE A 84 -8.37 -14.18 -29.02
C ILE A 84 -8.47 -12.71 -29.43
N TRP A 85 -7.35 -12.00 -29.42
CA TRP A 85 -7.26 -10.60 -29.86
C TRP A 85 -7.79 -10.38 -31.28
N ARG A 86 -7.48 -11.27 -32.22
CA ARG A 86 -7.93 -11.14 -33.62
C ARG A 86 -9.45 -11.30 -33.78
N HIS A 87 -10.10 -11.99 -32.84
CA HIS A 87 -11.56 -12.18 -32.84
C HIS A 87 -12.30 -11.02 -32.17
N ILE A 88 -11.61 -10.14 -31.43
CA ILE A 88 -12.21 -8.92 -30.90
C ILE A 88 -12.53 -7.96 -32.07
N PRO A 89 -13.79 -7.50 -32.21
CA PRO A 89 -14.20 -6.58 -33.27
C PRO A 89 -13.33 -5.32 -33.33
N SER A 90 -13.00 -4.89 -34.55
CA SER A 90 -12.07 -3.77 -34.80
C SER A 90 -12.49 -2.47 -34.10
N LYS A 91 -13.80 -2.21 -34.01
CA LYS A 91 -14.37 -1.04 -33.31
C LYS A 91 -13.99 -0.99 -31.83
N GLN A 92 -13.85 -2.14 -31.17
CA GLN A 92 -13.59 -2.25 -29.72
C GLN A 92 -12.09 -2.26 -29.37
N ARG A 93 -11.24 -2.48 -30.39
CA ARG A 93 -9.77 -2.46 -30.29
C ARG A 93 -9.15 -1.27 -31.01
N SER A 94 -9.91 -0.20 -31.21
CA SER A 94 -9.49 0.97 -31.99
C SER A 94 -8.35 1.75 -31.32
N GLU A 95 -8.31 1.80 -29.99
CA GLU A 95 -7.32 2.57 -29.24
C GLU A 95 -6.07 1.79 -28.81
N ILE A 96 -6.19 0.47 -28.65
CA ILE A 96 -5.10 -0.37 -28.19
C ILE A 96 -4.62 -1.32 -29.28
N ASN A 97 -3.33 -1.65 -29.23
CA ASN A 97 -2.73 -2.65 -30.11
C ASN A 97 -2.55 -3.98 -29.37
N LEU A 98 -2.16 -5.02 -30.11
CA LEU A 98 -1.91 -6.36 -29.56
C LEU A 98 -0.90 -6.33 -28.40
N SER A 99 0.13 -5.48 -28.46
CA SER A 99 1.15 -5.39 -27.41
C SER A 99 0.56 -4.90 -26.08
N LEU A 100 -0.25 -3.83 -26.13
CA LEU A 100 -0.95 -3.30 -24.96
C LEU A 100 -1.94 -4.31 -24.39
N PHE A 101 -2.69 -5.00 -25.26
CA PHE A 101 -3.62 -6.05 -24.83
C PHE A 101 -2.88 -7.21 -24.14
N VAL A 102 -1.80 -7.72 -24.74
CA VAL A 102 -0.99 -8.78 -24.15
C VAL A 102 -0.41 -8.34 -22.80
N SER A 103 0.06 -7.09 -22.69
CA SER A 103 0.56 -6.54 -21.43
C SER A 103 -0.55 -6.51 -20.36
N TYR A 104 -1.73 -6.01 -20.72
CA TYR A 104 -2.88 -5.93 -19.83
C TYR A 104 -3.32 -7.31 -19.31
N ILE A 105 -3.46 -8.29 -20.21
CA ILE A 105 -3.82 -9.67 -19.83
C ILE A 105 -2.75 -10.30 -18.93
N ARG A 106 -1.47 -10.03 -19.17
CA ARG A 106 -0.38 -10.51 -18.29
C ARG A 106 -0.45 -9.89 -16.90
N ILE A 107 -0.73 -8.59 -16.80
CA ILE A 107 -0.94 -7.92 -15.51
C ILE A 107 -2.11 -8.55 -14.78
N LEU A 108 -3.27 -8.64 -15.43
CA LEU A 108 -4.46 -9.25 -14.82
C LEU A 108 -4.18 -10.69 -14.37
N LYS A 109 -3.46 -11.50 -15.15
CA LYS A 109 -3.12 -12.87 -14.77
C LYS A 109 -2.13 -12.94 -13.59
N GLN A 110 -1.21 -11.99 -13.47
CA GLN A 110 -0.29 -11.92 -12.33
C GLN A 110 -0.99 -11.49 -11.04
N VAL A 111 -2.02 -10.64 -11.17
CA VAL A 111 -2.84 -10.17 -10.06
C VAL A 111 -3.88 -11.22 -9.64
N LEU A 112 -4.54 -11.86 -10.61
CA LEU A 112 -5.51 -12.94 -10.45
C LEU A 112 -4.82 -14.31 -10.56
N GLN A 113 -4.07 -14.69 -9.52
CA GLN A 113 -3.31 -15.94 -9.48
C GLN A 113 -4.21 -17.18 -9.35
N ASN A 114 -5.41 -17.01 -8.81
CA ASN A 114 -6.37 -18.07 -8.53
C ASN A 114 -7.27 -18.38 -9.74
N THR A 115 -7.97 -19.52 -9.68
CA THR A 115 -8.89 -19.92 -10.75
C THR A 115 -10.16 -19.07 -10.69
N VAL A 116 -10.58 -18.53 -11.83
CA VAL A 116 -11.85 -17.79 -11.95
C VAL A 116 -13.03 -18.76 -11.82
N VAL A 117 -13.94 -18.48 -10.91
CA VAL A 117 -15.13 -19.29 -10.64
C VAL A 117 -16.39 -18.64 -11.19
N SER A 118 -16.48 -17.31 -11.10
CA SER A 118 -17.61 -16.53 -11.59
C SER A 118 -17.23 -15.08 -11.80
N PHE A 119 -18.12 -14.31 -12.41
CA PHE A 119 -18.05 -12.86 -12.47
C PHE A 119 -19.44 -12.26 -12.24
N SER A 120 -19.48 -11.04 -11.75
CA SER A 120 -20.73 -10.32 -11.46
C SER A 120 -20.53 -8.82 -11.64
N GLU A 121 -21.58 -8.10 -12.02
CA GLU A 121 -21.55 -6.65 -12.07
C GLU A 121 -21.42 -6.07 -10.65
N ALA A 122 -20.69 -4.95 -10.50
CA ALA A 122 -20.60 -4.22 -9.25
C ALA A 122 -21.93 -3.53 -8.94
N THR A 123 -22.25 -3.40 -7.65
CA THR A 123 -23.46 -2.67 -7.25
C THR A 123 -23.39 -1.19 -7.65
N VAL A 124 -24.53 -0.50 -7.62
CA VAL A 124 -24.60 0.94 -7.94
C VAL A 124 -23.73 1.75 -6.98
N GLU A 125 -23.74 1.40 -5.70
CA GLU A 125 -22.94 2.04 -4.65
C GLU A 125 -21.44 1.79 -4.85
N GLU A 126 -21.04 0.55 -5.15
CA GLU A 126 -19.64 0.19 -5.43
C GLU A 126 -19.13 0.89 -6.69
N SER A 127 -19.94 0.91 -7.75
CA SER A 127 -19.62 1.61 -9.00
C SER A 127 -19.46 3.11 -8.77
N ALA A 128 -20.36 3.73 -7.99
CA ALA A 128 -20.26 5.14 -7.65
C ALA A 128 -18.98 5.46 -6.84
N ALA A 129 -18.59 4.58 -5.92
CA ALA A 129 -17.35 4.73 -5.17
C ALA A 129 -16.10 4.60 -6.05
N LEU A 130 -16.09 3.65 -6.99
CA LEU A 130 -14.99 3.47 -7.96
C LEU A 130 -14.86 4.70 -8.87
N ARG A 131 -15.97 5.19 -9.45
CA ARG A 131 -15.99 6.42 -10.26
C ARG A 131 -15.44 7.60 -9.49
N LEU A 132 -15.97 7.85 -8.29
CA LEU A 132 -15.55 8.96 -7.45
C LEU A 132 -14.04 8.92 -7.13
N ASN A 133 -13.50 7.73 -6.87
CA ASN A 133 -12.06 7.56 -6.63
C ASN A 133 -11.24 7.89 -7.89
N ILE A 134 -11.64 7.38 -9.05
CA ILE A 134 -10.95 7.64 -10.32
C ILE A 134 -11.01 9.13 -10.67
N SER A 135 -12.17 9.78 -10.59
CA SER A 135 -12.31 11.21 -10.91
C SER A 135 -11.48 12.11 -10.00
N ARG A 136 -11.29 11.73 -8.73
CA ARG A 136 -10.46 12.47 -7.77
C ARG A 136 -8.96 12.28 -8.02
N SER A 137 -8.54 11.06 -8.37
CA SER A 137 -7.13 10.70 -8.53
C SER A 137 -6.58 11.01 -9.92
N VAL A 138 -7.39 10.75 -10.95
CA VAL A 138 -7.04 10.94 -12.36
C VAL A 138 -8.17 11.70 -13.06
N PRO A 139 -8.26 13.04 -12.87
CA PRO A 139 -9.37 13.84 -13.42
C PRO A 139 -9.56 13.70 -14.93
N ALA A 140 -8.47 13.43 -15.66
CA ALA A 140 -8.49 13.21 -17.11
C ALA A 140 -9.32 11.98 -17.56
N LEU A 141 -9.63 11.05 -16.65
CA LEU A 141 -10.45 9.86 -16.92
C LEU A 141 -11.89 9.99 -16.40
N THR A 142 -12.32 11.17 -15.94
CA THR A 142 -13.65 11.36 -15.32
C THR A 142 -14.78 10.96 -16.27
N ASP A 143 -14.82 11.52 -17.48
CA ASP A 143 -15.89 11.23 -18.45
C ASP A 143 -15.90 9.75 -18.85
N GLU A 144 -14.72 9.13 -18.92
CA GLU A 144 -14.59 7.72 -19.23
C GLU A 144 -15.09 6.83 -18.08
N ALA A 145 -14.74 7.17 -16.83
CA ALA A 145 -15.23 6.46 -15.65
C ALA A 145 -16.75 6.53 -15.51
N ASP A 146 -17.36 7.68 -15.84
CA ASP A 146 -18.82 7.86 -15.83
C ASP A 146 -19.52 6.96 -16.84
N ARG A 147 -18.90 6.72 -18.00
CA ARG A 147 -19.41 5.79 -19.03
C ARG A 147 -19.01 4.34 -18.80
N SER A 148 -18.21 4.04 -17.78
CA SER A 148 -17.71 2.68 -17.54
C SER A 148 -18.66 1.86 -16.67
N SER A 149 -18.78 0.57 -16.99
CA SER A 149 -19.33 -0.44 -16.08
C SER A 149 -18.20 -1.13 -15.33
N PHE A 150 -18.48 -1.54 -14.09
CA PHE A 150 -17.51 -2.19 -13.22
C PHE A 150 -17.98 -3.61 -12.91
N TRP A 151 -17.06 -4.56 -12.99
CA TRP A 151 -17.34 -5.98 -12.84
C TRP A 151 -16.36 -6.60 -11.86
N TYR A 152 -16.85 -7.50 -11.01
CA TYR A 152 -16.03 -8.31 -10.13
C TYR A 152 -15.76 -9.67 -10.76
N ILE A 153 -14.48 -10.03 -10.85
CA ILE A 153 -14.04 -11.38 -11.14
C ILE A 153 -13.82 -12.09 -9.81
N ASN A 154 -14.59 -13.15 -9.58
CA ASN A 154 -14.51 -13.97 -8.38
C ASN A 154 -13.60 -15.16 -8.64
N THR A 155 -12.54 -15.27 -7.85
CA THR A 155 -11.59 -16.38 -7.90
C THR A 155 -11.59 -17.16 -6.60
N GLN A 156 -11.20 -18.43 -6.67
CA GLN A 156 -11.11 -19.31 -5.51
C GLN A 156 -9.70 -19.88 -5.39
N GLY A 157 -9.07 -19.61 -4.24
CA GLY A 157 -7.78 -20.20 -3.88
C GLY A 157 -7.92 -21.58 -3.24
N ASN A 158 -6.77 -22.23 -3.00
CA ASN A 158 -6.68 -23.59 -2.45
C ASN A 158 -7.36 -23.78 -1.08
N ASN A 159 -7.59 -22.70 -0.33
CA ASN A 159 -8.20 -22.72 1.00
C ASN A 159 -9.70 -22.36 0.99
N ASN A 160 -10.38 -22.42 -0.17
CA ASN A 160 -11.76 -21.95 -0.36
C ASN A 160 -12.00 -20.47 0.01
N GLN A 161 -10.94 -19.67 0.14
CA GLN A 161 -11.08 -18.23 0.24
C GLN A 161 -11.49 -17.69 -1.13
N GLN A 162 -12.68 -17.08 -1.16
CA GLN A 162 -13.17 -16.36 -2.33
C GLN A 162 -12.56 -14.96 -2.35
N GLU A 163 -12.03 -14.60 -3.51
CA GLU A 163 -11.42 -13.30 -3.74
C GLU A 163 -12.15 -12.62 -4.90
N ARG A 164 -12.50 -11.35 -4.70
CA ARG A 164 -13.12 -10.51 -5.73
C ARG A 164 -12.13 -9.47 -6.22
N PHE A 165 -12.02 -9.30 -7.52
CA PHE A 165 -11.16 -8.31 -8.14
C PHE A 165 -11.97 -7.49 -9.13
N ALA A 166 -11.97 -6.17 -8.96
CA ALA A 166 -12.69 -5.28 -9.86
C ALA A 166 -11.94 -5.14 -11.19
N ILE A 167 -12.68 -5.15 -12.29
CA ILE A 167 -12.27 -4.71 -13.61
C ILE A 167 -13.28 -3.71 -14.14
N SER A 168 -12.89 -2.88 -15.10
CA SER A 168 -13.77 -1.95 -15.79
C SER A 168 -13.95 -2.34 -17.25
N ILE A 169 -15.13 -2.09 -17.77
CA ILE A 169 -15.40 -2.07 -19.21
C ILE A 169 -15.77 -0.64 -19.57
N ASN A 170 -14.95 -0.01 -20.41
CA ASN A 170 -15.19 1.37 -20.85
C ASN A 170 -16.17 1.36 -22.02
N ASN A 171 -17.09 2.31 -22.05
CA ASN A 171 -18.04 2.46 -23.15
C ASN A 171 -17.86 3.78 -23.90
N THR A 172 -18.05 3.74 -25.21
CA THR A 172 -18.15 4.95 -26.04
C THR A 172 -19.43 5.73 -25.71
N GLU A 173 -19.60 6.91 -26.31
CA GLU A 173 -20.85 7.68 -26.20
C GLU A 173 -22.08 6.91 -26.70
N ASP A 174 -21.87 6.02 -27.68
CA ASP A 174 -22.90 5.14 -28.23
C ASP A 174 -23.15 3.89 -27.38
N GLY A 175 -22.49 3.75 -26.22
CA GLY A 175 -22.61 2.59 -25.34
C GLY A 175 -21.89 1.34 -25.83
N ILE A 176 -20.93 1.47 -26.75
CA ILE A 176 -20.18 0.33 -27.29
C ILE A 176 -18.96 0.07 -26.38
N PRO A 177 -18.81 -1.16 -25.83
CA PRO A 177 -17.65 -1.51 -25.02
C PRO A 177 -16.35 -1.43 -25.83
N TYR A 178 -15.29 -0.88 -25.24
CA TYR A 178 -13.97 -0.83 -25.85
C TYR A 178 -12.87 -0.90 -24.80
N PHE A 179 -11.65 -1.18 -25.27
CA PHE A 179 -10.47 -1.16 -24.41
C PHE A 179 -9.78 0.19 -24.51
N SER A 180 -9.88 1.00 -23.46
CA SER A 180 -9.24 2.32 -23.41
C SER A 180 -7.73 2.21 -23.28
N SER A 181 -7.03 2.93 -24.15
CA SER A 181 -5.56 3.01 -24.11
C SER A 181 -5.07 3.75 -22.86
N ALA A 182 -5.77 4.82 -22.47
CA ALA A 182 -5.41 5.63 -21.32
C ALA A 182 -5.63 4.86 -20.01
N TRP A 183 -6.73 4.12 -19.92
CA TRP A 183 -7.05 3.29 -18.75
C TRP A 183 -6.00 2.20 -18.52
N VAL A 184 -5.72 1.42 -19.57
CA VAL A 184 -4.73 0.34 -19.53
C VAL A 184 -3.34 0.90 -19.18
N ALA A 185 -2.96 2.04 -19.76
CA ALA A 185 -1.69 2.69 -19.45
C ALA A 185 -1.58 3.10 -17.98
N LYS A 186 -2.65 3.63 -17.38
CA LYS A 186 -2.66 4.01 -15.95
C LYS A 186 -2.56 2.80 -15.01
N GLN A 187 -3.29 1.72 -15.30
CA GLN A 187 -3.17 0.49 -14.53
C GLN A 187 -1.77 -0.13 -14.66
N ALA A 188 -1.20 -0.14 -15.88
CA ALA A 188 0.15 -0.64 -16.12
C ALA A 188 1.20 0.18 -15.36
N PHE A 189 1.11 1.51 -15.41
CA PHE A 189 2.01 2.40 -14.67
C PHE A 189 1.98 2.13 -13.15
N LEU A 190 0.78 2.02 -12.56
CA LEU A 190 0.65 1.70 -11.14
C LEU A 190 1.20 0.31 -10.81
N TYR A 191 0.93 -0.68 -11.65
CA TYR A 191 1.44 -2.03 -11.45
C TYR A 191 2.97 -2.08 -11.48
N ASP A 192 3.58 -1.42 -12.47
CA ASP A 192 5.04 -1.34 -12.59
C ASP A 192 5.65 -0.60 -11.39
N TYR A 193 5.03 0.47 -10.92
CA TYR A 193 5.47 1.20 -9.72
C TYR A 193 5.45 0.31 -8.48
N ILE A 194 4.37 -0.44 -8.25
CA ILE A 194 4.27 -1.40 -7.14
C ILE A 194 5.41 -2.42 -7.21
N ARG A 195 5.65 -2.97 -8.40
CA ARG A 195 6.74 -3.92 -8.63
C ARG A 195 8.09 -3.33 -8.29
N LEU A 196 8.38 -2.12 -8.79
CA LEU A 196 9.65 -1.42 -8.52
C LEU A 196 9.81 -1.12 -7.04
N TYR A 197 8.75 -0.70 -6.35
CA TYR A 197 8.76 -0.43 -4.93
C TYR A 197 9.10 -1.68 -4.10
N PHE A 198 8.40 -2.80 -4.33
CA PHE A 198 8.70 -4.04 -3.62
C PHE A 198 10.05 -4.65 -4.02
N SER A 199 10.49 -4.52 -5.27
CA SER A 199 11.84 -4.93 -5.68
C SER A 199 12.92 -4.09 -4.97
N ALA A 200 12.73 -2.78 -4.84
CA ALA A 200 13.69 -1.92 -4.15
C ALA A 200 13.78 -2.24 -2.64
N LEU A 201 12.67 -2.62 -2.01
CA LEU A 201 12.66 -3.15 -0.64
C LEU A 201 13.39 -4.50 -0.54
N GLU A 202 13.12 -5.41 -1.49
CA GLU A 202 13.75 -6.73 -1.53
C GLU A 202 15.27 -6.65 -1.71
N GLU A 203 15.73 -5.76 -2.59
CA GLU A 203 17.15 -5.52 -2.86
C GLU A 203 17.82 -4.69 -1.76
N GLY A 204 17.04 -4.12 -0.83
CA GLY A 204 17.53 -3.22 0.20
C GLY A 204 18.16 -1.94 -0.36
N SER A 205 17.65 -1.42 -1.49
CA SER A 205 18.28 -0.34 -2.26
C SER A 205 17.77 1.05 -1.84
N PRO A 206 18.56 1.86 -1.10
CA PRO A 206 18.10 3.17 -0.62
C PRO A 206 17.87 4.15 -1.76
N SER A 207 18.73 4.13 -2.80
CA SER A 207 18.64 5.05 -3.93
C SER A 207 17.41 4.80 -4.81
N ALA A 208 17.04 3.52 -5.01
CA ALA A 208 15.83 3.17 -5.76
C ALA A 208 14.57 3.60 -4.99
N LEU A 209 14.51 3.32 -3.68
CA LEU A 209 13.39 3.78 -2.85
C LEU A 209 13.30 5.30 -2.78
N PHE A 210 14.43 5.99 -2.61
CA PHE A 210 14.47 7.44 -2.62
C PHE A 210 13.91 7.98 -3.94
N GLY A 211 14.35 7.48 -5.09
CA GLY A 211 13.85 7.89 -6.39
C GLY A 211 12.35 7.64 -6.58
N LEU A 212 11.82 6.56 -5.98
CA LEU A 212 10.39 6.25 -6.04
C LEU A 212 9.55 7.13 -5.11
N LEU A 213 10.07 7.50 -3.93
CA LEU A 213 9.35 8.30 -2.93
C LEU A 213 9.50 9.82 -3.16
N HIS A 214 10.61 10.25 -3.75
CA HIS A 214 10.92 11.65 -4.04
C HIS A 214 10.21 12.12 -5.33
N GLN A 215 8.88 12.25 -5.28
CA GLN A 215 8.07 12.63 -6.44
C GLN A 215 7.47 14.04 -6.37
N GLN A 216 7.42 14.64 -5.18
CA GLN A 216 6.79 15.94 -4.98
C GLN A 216 7.79 17.08 -5.09
N ILE A 217 7.33 18.18 -5.68
CA ILE A 217 8.01 19.48 -5.61
C ILE A 217 7.56 20.13 -4.30
N ASN A 218 8.44 20.18 -3.30
CA ASN A 218 8.17 20.79 -2.01
C ASN A 218 8.88 22.15 -1.90
N PRO A 219 8.22 23.22 -1.41
CA PRO A 219 8.88 24.53 -1.21
C PRO A 219 10.04 24.47 -0.21
N ASN A 220 10.03 23.54 0.76
CA ASN A 220 11.14 23.30 1.68
C ASN A 220 11.90 22.03 1.27
N ILE A 221 12.64 22.14 0.18
CA ILE A 221 13.33 21.00 -0.48
C ILE A 221 14.25 20.27 0.50
N ALA A 222 15.08 20.99 1.28
CA ALA A 222 16.05 20.35 2.17
C ALA A 222 15.39 19.50 3.27
N ALA A 223 14.38 20.04 3.97
CA ALA A 223 13.69 19.27 5.00
C ALA A 223 12.85 18.14 4.39
N TYR A 224 12.31 18.34 3.18
CA TYR A 224 11.58 17.31 2.45
C TYR A 224 12.48 16.14 2.03
N GLU A 225 13.65 16.41 1.44
CA GLU A 225 14.62 15.37 1.07
C GLU A 225 15.05 14.57 2.29
N GLN A 226 15.37 15.25 3.40
CA GLN A 226 15.73 14.59 4.65
C GLN A 226 14.58 13.74 5.23
N ALA A 227 13.32 14.21 5.11
CA ALA A 227 12.15 13.43 5.50
C ALA A 227 11.99 12.17 4.63
N VAL A 228 12.22 12.28 3.32
CA VAL A 228 12.21 11.13 2.41
C VAL A 228 13.34 10.15 2.74
N GLU A 229 14.56 10.64 2.99
CA GLU A 229 15.68 9.81 3.43
C GLU A 229 15.36 9.06 4.73
N SER A 230 14.81 9.76 5.73
CA SER A 230 14.40 9.14 6.99
C SER A 230 13.34 8.05 6.77
N ARG A 231 12.37 8.30 5.87
CA ARG A 231 11.38 7.29 5.47
C ARG A 231 12.02 6.09 4.78
N VAL A 232 12.97 6.29 3.88
CA VAL A 232 13.72 5.20 3.22
C VAL A 232 14.44 4.35 4.25
N THR A 233 15.17 4.98 5.18
CA THR A 233 15.88 4.27 6.25
C THR A 233 14.92 3.48 7.13
N ALA A 234 13.81 4.09 7.56
CA ALA A 234 12.81 3.43 8.40
C ALA A 234 12.12 2.27 7.68
N LEU A 235 11.82 2.40 6.38
CA LEU A 235 11.27 1.32 5.56
C LEU A 235 12.25 0.15 5.45
N LEU A 236 13.50 0.42 5.10
CA LEU A 236 14.52 -0.62 4.97
C LEU A 236 14.80 -1.32 6.31
N SER A 237 14.77 -0.58 7.41
CA SER A 237 14.88 -1.17 8.75
C SER A 237 13.71 -2.11 9.04
N TYR A 238 12.47 -1.65 8.81
CA TYR A 238 11.27 -2.44 9.06
C TYR A 238 11.21 -3.70 8.18
N TYR A 239 11.48 -3.55 6.88
CA TYR A 239 11.46 -4.66 5.94
C TYR A 239 12.71 -5.56 6.02
N GLY A 240 13.78 -5.11 6.66
CA GLY A 240 14.97 -5.91 6.92
C GLY A 240 14.72 -7.10 7.85
N GLU A 241 13.62 -7.09 8.61
CA GLU A 241 13.18 -8.21 9.45
C GLU A 241 12.49 -9.32 8.64
N PHE A 242 12.07 -9.02 7.42
CA PHE A 242 11.37 -9.97 6.56
C PHE A 242 12.39 -10.84 5.83
N SER A 243 12.11 -12.14 5.74
CA SER A 243 12.82 -13.02 4.82
C SER A 243 12.47 -12.69 3.36
N ASN A 244 13.36 -13.05 2.43
CA ASN A 244 13.13 -12.86 0.98
C ASN A 244 11.81 -13.49 0.49
N LEU A 245 11.40 -14.63 1.09
CA LEU A 245 10.12 -15.27 0.76
C LEU A 245 8.93 -14.41 1.21
N GLN A 246 9.03 -13.76 2.36
CA GLN A 246 7.98 -12.88 2.89
C GLN A 246 7.88 -11.58 2.09
N LEU A 247 9.02 -11.00 1.70
CA LEU A 247 9.07 -9.81 0.83
C LEU A 247 8.39 -10.05 -0.52
N ARG A 248 8.52 -11.27 -1.07
CA ARG A 248 7.86 -11.68 -2.31
C ARG A 248 6.42 -12.14 -2.13
N SER A 249 5.94 -12.32 -0.89
CA SER A 249 4.61 -12.86 -0.59
C SER A 249 3.50 -11.79 -0.54
N TYR A 250 3.55 -10.84 -1.47
CA TYR A 250 2.51 -9.83 -1.63
C TYR A 250 1.58 -10.19 -2.79
N ARG A 251 0.32 -9.76 -2.66
CA ARG A 251 -0.72 -9.93 -3.68
C ARG A 251 -1.41 -8.60 -3.91
N VAL A 252 -1.52 -8.19 -5.17
CA VAL A 252 -2.34 -7.05 -5.57
C VAL A 252 -3.80 -7.47 -5.44
N VAL A 253 -4.59 -6.75 -4.66
CA VAL A 253 -6.02 -7.04 -4.42
C VAL A 253 -6.93 -6.03 -5.11
N GLU A 254 -6.39 -4.89 -5.52
CA GLU A 254 -7.10 -3.84 -6.24
C GLU A 254 -6.11 -3.14 -7.16
N LEU A 255 -6.50 -2.91 -8.42
CA LEU A 255 -5.71 -2.14 -9.39
C LEU A 255 -6.66 -1.38 -10.33
N MET A 256 -6.92 -0.13 -10.01
CA MET A 256 -7.70 0.80 -10.82
C MET A 256 -6.85 2.04 -11.15
N PRO A 257 -7.16 2.79 -12.22
CA PRO A 257 -6.52 4.09 -12.42
C PRO A 257 -6.63 4.93 -11.16
N GLY A 258 -5.51 5.50 -10.70
CA GLY A 258 -5.51 6.31 -9.48
C GLY A 258 -5.35 5.55 -8.16
N ASN A 259 -5.68 4.26 -8.09
CA ASN A 259 -5.69 3.53 -6.83
C ASN A 259 -5.31 2.05 -6.99
N ALA A 260 -4.39 1.58 -6.16
CA ALA A 260 -4.06 0.18 -6.06
C ALA A 260 -3.84 -0.23 -4.61
N ARG A 261 -4.13 -1.49 -4.29
CA ARG A 261 -3.92 -2.06 -2.96
C ARG A 261 -3.24 -3.40 -3.04
N VAL A 262 -2.33 -3.60 -2.12
CA VAL A 262 -1.53 -4.81 -1.99
C VAL A 262 -1.70 -5.36 -0.58
N VAL A 263 -1.94 -6.66 -0.47
CA VAL A 263 -1.93 -7.39 0.79
C VAL A 263 -0.66 -8.20 0.87
N GLN A 264 0.12 -7.99 1.91
CA GLN A 264 1.28 -8.79 2.23
C GLN A 264 0.95 -9.72 3.40
N SER A 265 1.10 -11.01 3.15
CA SER A 265 0.90 -12.06 4.15
C SER A 265 2.23 -12.42 4.80
N ASN A 266 2.19 -13.22 5.88
CA ASN A 266 3.39 -13.74 6.54
C ASN A 266 4.31 -12.65 7.07
N LEU A 267 3.79 -11.77 7.93
CA LEU A 267 4.60 -10.80 8.67
C LEU A 267 5.73 -11.53 9.47
N PRO A 268 6.81 -10.84 9.87
CA PRO A 268 7.94 -11.45 10.59
C PRO A 268 7.49 -12.25 11.82
N ASP A 269 6.48 -11.76 12.54
CA ASP A 269 5.89 -12.40 13.72
C ASP A 269 5.05 -13.65 13.40
N GLY A 270 4.92 -14.02 12.12
CA GLY A 270 4.20 -15.19 11.63
C GLY A 270 2.67 -15.07 11.69
N VAL A 271 2.13 -14.00 12.26
CA VAL A 271 0.69 -13.78 12.44
C VAL A 271 0.26 -12.49 11.76
N GLY A 272 -0.80 -12.58 10.96
CA GLY A 272 -1.48 -11.42 10.36
C GLY A 272 -1.11 -11.13 8.91
N SER A 273 -1.72 -10.07 8.40
CA SER A 273 -1.51 -9.54 7.05
C SER A 273 -1.55 -8.01 7.13
N ARG A 274 -0.73 -7.34 6.32
CA ARG A 274 -0.75 -5.89 6.20
C ARG A 274 -1.23 -5.47 4.81
N THR A 275 -1.87 -4.30 4.75
CA THR A 275 -2.28 -3.69 3.48
C THR A 275 -1.38 -2.49 3.20
N VAL A 276 -0.84 -2.41 1.99
CA VAL A 276 -0.16 -1.24 1.45
C VAL A 276 -1.04 -0.67 0.34
N SER A 277 -1.35 0.62 0.43
CA SER A 277 -2.19 1.31 -0.55
C SER A 277 -1.36 2.30 -1.35
N PHE A 278 -1.55 2.33 -2.66
CA PHE A 278 -0.89 3.23 -3.60
C PHE A 278 -1.96 4.11 -4.21
N ARG A 279 -1.82 5.43 -4.07
CA ARG A 279 -2.74 6.41 -4.66
C ARG A 279 -1.98 7.36 -5.54
N GLU A 280 -2.34 7.37 -6.82
CA GLU A 280 -1.87 8.38 -7.77
C GLU A 280 -2.78 9.62 -7.66
N ASN A 281 -2.15 10.79 -7.68
CA ASN A 281 -2.79 12.07 -7.89
C ASN A 281 -1.91 12.89 -8.84
N ASN A 282 -2.40 13.14 -10.06
CA ASN A 282 -1.66 13.86 -11.11
C ASN A 282 -0.23 13.31 -11.34
N ALA A 283 -0.10 12.00 -11.52
CA ALA A 283 1.17 11.27 -11.72
C ALA A 283 2.13 11.21 -10.52
N VAL A 284 1.76 11.80 -9.37
CA VAL A 284 2.46 11.60 -8.10
C VAL A 284 1.80 10.45 -7.36
N ILE A 285 2.59 9.45 -6.98
CA ILE A 285 2.14 8.29 -6.21
C ILE A 285 2.45 8.52 -4.73
N SER A 286 1.40 8.44 -3.92
CA SER A 286 1.49 8.37 -2.47
C SER A 286 1.32 6.91 -2.02
N ILE A 287 2.19 6.48 -1.11
CA ILE A 287 2.15 5.14 -0.53
C ILE A 287 1.67 5.29 0.90
N ASN A 288 0.63 4.56 1.26
CA ASN A 288 0.11 4.49 2.62
C ASN A 288 0.29 3.06 3.14
N GLU A 289 1.16 2.95 4.15
CA GLU A 289 1.44 1.73 4.89
C GLU A 289 1.52 2.05 6.38
N ARG A 290 0.75 1.33 7.19
CA ARG A 290 0.72 1.54 8.63
C ARG A 290 1.84 0.75 9.30
N ILE A 291 2.99 1.39 9.46
CA ILE A 291 4.14 0.85 10.20
C ILE A 291 4.15 1.50 11.60
N PRO A 292 4.11 0.72 12.70
CA PRO A 292 4.19 1.27 14.04
C PRO A 292 5.47 2.08 14.24
N GLN A 293 5.37 3.16 15.02
CA GLN A 293 6.51 3.98 15.40
C GLN A 293 6.55 4.12 16.90
N VAL A 294 7.75 4.09 17.45
CA VAL A 294 8.01 4.24 18.87
C VAL A 294 8.30 5.70 19.17
N LEU A 295 7.63 6.25 20.17
CA LEU A 295 7.88 7.60 20.69
C LEU A 295 9.31 7.70 21.22
N ASP A 296 10.08 8.66 20.71
CA ASP A 296 11.34 9.05 21.33
C ASP A 296 11.02 9.74 22.66
N LEU A 297 11.55 9.23 23.76
CA LEU A 297 11.24 9.76 25.09
C LEU A 297 11.71 11.21 25.28
N SER A 298 12.69 11.68 24.49
CA SER A 298 13.06 13.09 24.45
C SER A 298 11.91 13.99 23.98
N ASP A 299 10.96 13.47 23.21
CA ASP A 299 9.76 14.20 22.81
C ASP A 299 8.71 14.35 23.92
N THR A 300 8.94 13.72 25.07
CA THR A 300 8.12 13.88 26.27
C THR A 300 8.63 14.99 27.20
N GLU A 301 9.79 15.56 26.86
CA GLU A 301 10.39 16.71 27.53
C GLU A 301 9.91 17.99 26.87
N ILE A 302 9.54 18.99 27.67
CA ILE A 302 9.13 20.31 27.17
C ILE A 302 10.12 21.36 27.63
N HIS A 303 10.69 22.07 26.67
CA HIS A 303 11.64 23.13 26.88
C HIS A 303 10.97 24.48 26.56
N HIS A 304 11.24 25.47 27.41
CA HIS A 304 10.85 26.86 27.19
C HIS A 304 12.14 27.69 27.15
N GLN A 305 12.37 28.43 26.06
CA GLN A 305 13.59 29.21 25.85
C GLN A 305 14.88 28.38 26.04
N GLY A 306 14.89 27.13 25.57
CA GLY A 306 16.02 26.20 25.66
C GLY A 306 16.26 25.60 27.05
N LYS A 307 15.38 25.85 28.03
CA LYS A 307 15.46 25.25 29.37
C LYS A 307 14.34 24.25 29.58
N LEU A 308 14.68 23.07 30.11
CA LEU A 308 13.72 22.05 30.51
C LEU A 308 12.72 22.62 31.52
N SER A 309 11.44 22.59 31.16
CA SER A 309 10.34 23.07 32.00
C SER A 309 9.54 21.90 32.57
N PHE A 310 9.25 20.89 31.75
CA PHE A 310 8.47 19.71 32.15
C PHE A 310 9.02 18.43 31.55
N ARG A 311 8.78 17.31 32.22
CA ARG A 311 9.08 15.96 31.74
C ARG A 311 7.93 15.03 32.15
N LEU A 312 7.40 14.28 31.20
CA LEU A 312 6.38 13.25 31.49
C LEU A 312 7.01 11.87 31.71
N GLU A 313 8.22 11.65 31.22
CA GLU A 313 9.01 10.47 31.53
C GLU A 313 9.43 10.45 33.02
N SER A 314 9.18 9.33 33.73
CA SER A 314 9.66 9.00 35.10
C SER A 314 8.84 9.46 36.32
N ALA A 315 9.30 9.04 37.51
CA ALA A 315 8.77 9.38 38.83
C ALA A 315 8.78 10.90 39.17
N THR A 316 9.40 11.75 38.34
CA THR A 316 9.44 13.21 38.52
C THR A 316 8.44 13.97 37.66
N ARG A 317 7.40 13.31 37.14
CA ARG A 317 6.26 13.89 36.39
C ARG A 317 5.36 14.80 37.25
N ARG A 318 5.93 15.74 37.98
CA ARG A 318 5.26 16.54 39.00
C ARG A 318 5.24 18.01 38.59
N LEU A 319 4.04 18.58 38.56
CA LEU A 319 3.79 20.00 38.38
C LEU A 319 3.82 20.68 39.74
N MET A 320 4.78 21.56 40.00
CA MET A 320 4.93 22.25 41.29
C MET A 320 5.01 23.76 41.08
N SER A 321 4.23 24.53 41.84
CA SER A 321 4.23 25.99 41.70
C SER A 321 5.61 26.62 41.98
N SER A 322 6.39 26.09 42.92
CA SER A 322 7.72 26.61 43.25
C SER A 322 8.70 26.59 42.07
N THR A 323 8.63 25.57 41.21
CA THR A 323 9.51 25.44 40.03
C THR A 323 8.87 26.10 38.81
N SER A 324 7.59 25.83 38.55
CA SER A 324 6.90 26.33 37.35
C SER A 324 6.73 27.85 37.34
N LEU A 325 6.42 28.49 38.49
CA LEU A 325 6.30 29.95 38.55
C LEU A 325 7.64 30.65 38.27
N SER A 326 8.75 30.06 38.69
CA SER A 326 10.09 30.60 38.41
C SER A 326 10.49 30.47 36.94
N ALA A 327 9.99 29.43 36.26
CA ALA A 327 10.35 29.10 34.87
C ALA A 327 9.45 29.78 33.83
N LEU A 328 8.14 29.85 34.09
CA LEU A 328 7.13 30.31 33.13
C LEU A 328 6.38 31.57 33.58
N GLY A 329 6.60 32.02 34.82
CA GLY A 329 5.85 33.11 35.42
C GLY A 329 4.47 32.69 35.94
N ILE A 330 3.64 33.68 36.19
CA ILE A 330 2.30 33.50 36.77
C ILE A 330 1.37 32.91 35.68
N PRO A 331 0.63 31.82 35.96
CA PRO A 331 -0.34 31.27 35.01
C PRO A 331 -1.47 32.25 34.75
N LEU A 332 -2.02 32.19 33.54
CA LEU A 332 -3.21 32.94 33.14
C LEU A 332 -4.45 32.46 33.88
N ASP A 333 -4.52 31.15 34.17
CA ASP A 333 -5.66 30.52 34.81
C ASP A 333 -5.25 29.21 35.50
N ILE A 334 -5.96 28.87 36.58
CA ILE A 334 -5.90 27.58 37.29
C ILE A 334 -7.35 27.16 37.57
N ARG A 335 -7.79 26.03 37.01
CA ARG A 335 -9.18 25.57 37.10
C ARG A 335 -9.31 24.10 37.41
N LEU A 336 -10.39 23.74 38.08
CA LEU A 336 -10.79 22.36 38.33
C LEU A 336 -11.27 21.71 37.02
N LEU A 337 -10.97 20.42 36.82
CA LEU A 337 -11.52 19.61 35.75
C LEU A 337 -12.58 18.67 36.35
N SER A 338 -13.84 19.13 36.38
CA SER A 338 -15.02 18.42 36.91
C SER A 338 -16.07 18.30 35.79
N GLU A 339 -16.84 17.20 35.76
CA GLU A 339 -17.94 17.03 34.79
C GLU A 339 -19.07 18.07 34.99
N ASP A 340 -19.22 18.56 36.22
CA ASP A 340 -20.05 19.72 36.54
C ASP A 340 -19.13 20.95 36.61
N ASP A 341 -19.08 21.73 35.52
CA ASP A 341 -18.39 23.02 35.35
C ASP A 341 -18.97 24.11 36.28
N ALA A 342 -18.93 23.88 37.60
CA ALA A 342 -19.35 24.87 38.59
C ALA A 342 -18.17 25.80 38.91
N ASP A 343 -18.19 26.97 38.26
CA ASP A 343 -17.46 28.19 38.64
C ASP A 343 -17.38 28.33 40.17
N THR A 344 -16.24 28.02 40.76
CA THR A 344 -16.03 28.26 42.18
C THR A 344 -14.54 28.42 42.47
N GLY A 345 -14.19 29.46 43.22
CA GLY A 345 -12.87 29.67 43.81
C GLY A 345 -12.56 28.60 44.85
N ILE A 346 -12.36 27.36 44.39
CA ILE A 346 -12.16 26.19 45.24
C ILE A 346 -10.70 26.10 45.65
N ILE A 347 -10.49 26.11 46.96
CA ILE A 347 -9.27 25.66 47.60
C ILE A 347 -9.38 24.15 47.75
N THR A 348 -8.53 23.36 47.07
CA THR A 348 -8.51 21.90 47.21
C THR A 348 -7.42 21.41 48.16
N GLN A 349 -6.96 22.26 49.09
CA GLN A 349 -5.91 21.92 50.07
C GLN A 349 -6.25 20.62 50.81
N GLY A 350 -5.60 19.53 50.41
CA GLY A 350 -5.76 18.19 50.99
C GLY A 350 -6.63 17.20 50.20
N ASN A 351 -7.35 17.63 49.15
CA ASN A 351 -8.14 16.74 48.29
C ASN A 351 -7.50 16.62 46.91
N GLU A 352 -7.27 15.39 46.45
CA GLU A 352 -6.73 15.12 45.12
C GLU A 352 -7.83 15.26 44.07
N VAL A 353 -7.61 16.15 43.10
CA VAL A 353 -8.53 16.47 42.02
C VAL A 353 -7.78 16.55 40.69
N ASN A 354 -8.49 16.40 39.58
CA ASN A 354 -7.96 16.80 38.29
C ASN A 354 -8.07 18.32 38.16
N PHE A 355 -6.98 18.97 37.80
CA PHE A 355 -6.94 20.42 37.61
C PHE A 355 -6.08 20.76 36.39
N ARG A 356 -6.25 21.98 35.91
CA ARG A 356 -5.59 22.51 34.72
C ARG A 356 -4.92 23.83 35.05
N VAL A 357 -3.67 23.98 34.61
CA VAL A 357 -2.91 25.23 34.69
C VAL A 357 -2.60 25.72 33.28
N ILE A 358 -2.84 27.00 33.02
CA ILE A 358 -2.71 27.61 31.70
C ILE A 358 -1.67 28.71 31.71
N TRP A 359 -0.70 28.66 30.81
CA TRP A 359 0.22 29.75 30.49
C TRP A 359 0.02 30.18 29.04
N PRO A 360 0.57 31.33 28.60
CA PRO A 360 0.62 31.66 27.18
C PRO A 360 1.29 30.50 26.43
N GLY A 361 0.54 29.90 25.51
CA GLY A 361 1.04 28.87 24.60
C GLY A 361 1.13 27.43 25.11
N ILE A 362 0.84 27.17 26.39
CA ILE A 362 0.87 25.82 26.96
C ILE A 362 -0.23 25.64 28.01
N GLN A 363 -0.82 24.45 28.03
CA GLN A 363 -1.80 24.03 29.03
C GLN A 363 -1.39 22.68 29.61
N ILE A 364 -1.51 22.52 30.92
CA ILE A 364 -1.10 21.30 31.62
C ILE A 364 -2.24 20.82 32.50
N ASP A 365 -2.65 19.58 32.29
CA ASP A 365 -3.59 18.89 33.16
C ASP A 365 -2.84 17.99 34.12
N ALA A 366 -3.17 18.09 35.40
CA ALA A 366 -2.53 17.36 36.47
C ALA A 366 -3.55 16.84 37.49
N PHE A 367 -3.15 15.82 38.25
CA PHE A 367 -3.91 15.26 39.36
C PHE A 367 -3.20 15.54 40.69
N GLY A 368 -3.88 16.22 41.60
CA GLY A 368 -3.30 16.66 42.87
C GLY A 368 -4.12 17.79 43.49
N SER A 369 -3.45 18.78 44.09
CA SER A 369 -4.11 19.87 44.80
C SER A 369 -3.67 21.24 44.31
N PHE A 370 -4.55 22.24 44.41
CA PHE A 370 -4.25 23.62 44.06
C PHE A 370 -4.99 24.62 44.96
N ASN A 371 -4.47 25.84 45.01
CA ASN A 371 -5.06 26.99 45.69
C ASN A 371 -4.76 28.24 44.85
N ILE A 372 -5.82 28.80 44.24
CA ILE A 372 -5.76 29.95 43.34
C ILE A 372 -5.24 31.19 44.08
N ASP A 373 -5.77 31.49 45.27
CA ASP A 373 -5.42 32.69 46.06
C ASP A 373 -3.92 32.75 46.42
N LYS A 374 -3.33 31.58 46.68
CA LYS A 374 -1.91 31.44 47.03
C LYS A 374 -1.03 31.11 45.82
N GLN A 375 -1.60 31.01 44.62
CA GLN A 375 -0.93 30.54 43.40
C GLN A 375 -0.16 29.24 43.62
N TYR A 376 -0.73 28.36 44.45
CA TYR A 376 -0.12 27.09 44.81
C TYR A 376 -0.76 25.97 43.98
N PHE A 377 0.07 25.09 43.45
CA PHE A 377 -0.38 23.86 42.81
C PHE A 377 0.70 22.81 42.93
N ASP A 378 0.27 21.58 43.15
CA ASP A 378 1.13 20.42 43.25
C ASP A 378 0.37 19.17 42.80
N GLY A 379 0.84 18.52 41.74
CA GLY A 379 0.20 17.32 41.21
C GLY A 379 1.01 16.57 40.18
N VAL A 380 0.56 15.38 39.83
CA VAL A 380 1.14 14.53 38.79
C VAL A 380 0.61 14.98 37.43
N ILE A 381 1.50 15.26 36.48
CA ILE A 381 1.14 15.67 35.11
C ILE A 381 0.53 14.49 34.37
N LYS A 382 -0.67 14.70 33.79
CA LYS A 382 -1.37 13.72 32.94
C LYS A 382 -1.31 14.11 31.46
N ARG A 383 -1.32 15.41 31.17
CA ARG A 383 -1.38 15.92 29.80
C ARG A 383 -0.67 17.26 29.70
N ILE A 384 0.06 17.45 28.61
CA ILE A 384 0.57 18.75 28.18
C ILE A 384 0.07 19.04 26.78
N ASP A 385 -0.55 20.19 26.58
CA ASP A 385 -0.94 20.73 25.29
C ASP A 385 -0.11 21.98 24.96
N ILE A 386 0.50 22.02 23.77
CA ILE A 386 1.28 23.15 23.27
C ILE A 386 0.60 23.72 22.03
N PHE A 387 0.45 25.04 22.00
CA PHE A 387 -0.29 25.78 20.96
C PHE A 387 0.54 26.88 20.29
N TYR A 388 1.75 27.17 20.78
CA TYR A 388 2.59 28.27 20.27
C TYR A 388 4.06 27.86 20.17
N THR A 389 4.83 28.63 19.40
CA THR A 389 6.23 28.41 19.02
C THR A 389 7.25 28.52 20.16
N ASP A 390 6.86 29.08 21.31
CA ASP A 390 7.77 29.38 22.42
C ASP A 390 8.21 28.12 23.20
N TYR A 391 7.49 27.03 23.00
CA TYR A 391 7.77 25.72 23.58
C TYR A 391 8.23 24.76 22.50
N GLU A 392 9.19 23.92 22.87
CA GLU A 392 9.69 22.86 22.02
C GLU A 392 9.76 21.55 22.79
N THR A 393 9.66 20.44 22.07
CA THR A 393 9.98 19.14 22.64
C THR A 393 11.50 19.02 22.85
N GLY A 394 11.96 18.06 23.67
CA GLY A 394 13.40 17.84 23.90
C GLY A 394 14.17 17.50 22.63
N SER A 395 13.49 16.91 21.64
CA SER A 395 14.07 16.68 20.33
C SER A 395 14.09 17.95 19.45
N GLY A 396 13.29 18.97 19.77
CA GLY A 396 13.22 20.27 19.10
C GLY A 396 12.01 20.46 18.17
N LEU A 397 10.93 19.68 18.32
CA LEU A 397 9.68 19.92 17.57
C LEU A 397 8.88 21.07 18.19
N ARG A 398 8.36 21.96 17.36
CA ARG A 398 7.59 23.15 17.79
C ARG A 398 6.29 23.28 17.01
N VAL A 399 5.32 23.96 17.63
CA VAL A 399 4.16 24.45 16.88
C VAL A 399 4.63 25.51 15.87
N GLY A 400 4.08 25.49 14.67
CA GLY A 400 4.48 26.34 13.55
C GLY A 400 5.59 25.74 12.68
N ASP A 401 6.21 24.62 13.08
CA ASP A 401 7.20 23.94 12.26
C ASP A 401 6.56 23.28 11.03
N PRO A 402 7.28 23.23 9.89
CA PRO A 402 6.81 22.50 8.72
C PRO A 402 6.76 21.00 9.04
N ILE A 403 5.73 20.32 8.54
CA ILE A 403 5.48 18.90 8.81
C ILE A 403 6.64 17.98 8.42
N ASN A 404 7.50 18.39 7.50
CA ASN A 404 8.69 17.63 7.12
C ASN A 404 9.62 17.41 8.33
N LEU A 405 9.69 18.34 9.29
CA LEU A 405 10.47 18.14 10.52
C LEU A 405 9.90 17.03 11.40
N LEU A 406 8.57 16.88 11.43
CA LEU A 406 7.93 15.73 12.07
C LEU A 406 8.29 14.44 11.34
N TYR A 407 8.23 14.43 10.01
CA TYR A 407 8.52 13.23 9.20
C TYR A 407 9.99 12.81 9.22
N ILE A 408 10.93 13.72 9.49
CA ILE A 408 12.33 13.34 9.73
C ILE A 408 12.44 12.44 10.98
N LYS A 409 11.63 12.67 12.01
CA LYS A 409 11.67 11.90 13.27
C LYS A 409 10.72 10.72 13.27
N TYR A 410 9.53 10.94 12.72
CA TYR A 410 8.45 9.97 12.66
C TYR A 410 7.96 9.83 11.21
N PRO A 411 8.70 9.12 10.35
CA PRO A 411 8.41 8.99 8.91
C PRO A 411 7.03 8.44 8.54
N PHE A 412 6.38 7.71 9.45
CA PHE A 412 5.04 7.14 9.26
C PHE A 412 3.97 7.84 10.10
N ALA A 413 4.21 9.07 10.56
CA ALA A 413 3.30 9.75 11.48
C ALA A 413 1.90 9.91 10.85
N ARG A 414 1.85 10.24 9.56
CA ARG A 414 0.59 10.41 8.82
C ARG A 414 -0.24 9.12 8.76
N GLU A 415 0.39 7.99 8.49
CA GLU A 415 -0.25 6.68 8.38
C GLU A 415 -0.70 6.12 9.74
N ASN A 416 -0.19 6.69 10.83
CA ASN A 416 -0.59 6.39 12.21
C ASN A 416 -1.47 7.49 12.82
N ASP A 417 -2.19 8.25 11.98
CA ASP A 417 -3.12 9.30 12.41
C ASP A 417 -2.48 10.38 13.30
N TYR A 418 -1.17 10.59 13.15
CA TYR A 418 -0.34 11.49 13.95
C TYR A 418 -0.34 11.16 15.45
N LEU A 419 -0.56 9.90 15.80
CA LEU A 419 -0.47 9.36 17.15
C LEU A 419 0.77 8.47 17.27
N ILE A 420 1.75 8.91 18.05
CA ILE A 420 3.01 8.20 18.26
C ILE A 420 3.04 7.73 19.72
N ARG A 421 3.15 6.42 19.92
CA ARG A 421 3.05 5.80 21.24
C ARG A 421 4.41 5.31 21.72
N GLY A 422 4.63 5.36 23.02
CA GLY A 422 5.76 4.73 23.69
C GLY A 422 5.40 4.38 25.12
N GLU A 423 6.33 3.74 25.80
CA GLU A 423 6.18 3.36 27.20
C GLU A 423 7.41 3.83 27.98
N SER A 424 7.20 4.37 29.17
CA SER A 424 8.29 4.63 30.10
C SER A 424 7.89 4.24 31.51
N ASN A 425 8.68 3.36 32.14
CA ASN A 425 8.46 2.89 33.51
C ASN A 425 7.04 2.33 33.76
N GLY A 426 6.45 1.62 32.80
CA GLY A 426 5.11 1.06 32.92
C GLY A 426 3.97 2.06 32.68
N VAL A 427 4.29 3.26 32.19
CA VAL A 427 3.32 4.30 31.83
C VAL A 427 3.27 4.45 30.31
N ASP A 428 2.08 4.31 29.74
CA ASP A 428 1.85 4.54 28.32
C ASP A 428 1.86 6.05 28.04
N LEU A 429 2.68 6.44 27.07
CA LEU A 429 2.86 7.81 26.64
C LEU A 429 2.45 7.93 25.17
N THR A 430 1.71 8.99 24.85
CA THR A 430 1.31 9.28 23.47
C THR A 430 1.62 10.72 23.12
N LEU A 431 2.37 10.94 22.04
CA LEU A 431 2.47 12.21 21.35
C LEU A 431 1.41 12.24 20.25
N ALA A 432 0.41 13.10 20.42
CA ALA A 432 -0.59 13.42 19.42
C ALA A 432 -0.23 14.76 18.76
N VAL A 433 -0.14 14.77 17.42
CA VAL A 433 0.21 15.96 16.64
C VAL A 433 -0.98 16.38 15.78
N GLN A 434 -1.41 17.63 15.91
CA GLN A 434 -2.39 18.21 15.00
C GLN A 434 -1.65 18.97 13.90
N VAL A 435 -2.04 18.73 12.65
CA VAL A 435 -1.45 19.36 11.48
C VAL A 435 -2.50 20.22 10.78
N GLU A 436 -2.13 21.43 10.40
CA GLU A 436 -2.94 22.33 9.57
C GLU A 436 -2.08 22.92 8.45
N SER A 437 -2.56 22.79 7.21
CA SER A 437 -1.89 23.35 6.02
C SER A 437 -0.40 23.01 5.90
N ASP A 438 -0.02 21.76 6.19
CA ASP A 438 1.37 21.25 6.21
C ASP A 438 2.29 21.82 7.31
N TYR A 439 1.70 22.41 8.36
CA TYR A 439 2.42 22.85 9.56
C TYR A 439 1.88 22.17 10.82
N ILE A 440 2.74 22.01 11.83
CA ILE A 440 2.33 21.54 13.16
C ILE A 440 1.50 22.65 13.83
N ALA A 441 0.22 22.39 14.08
CA ALA A 441 -0.69 23.33 14.73
C ALA A 441 -0.77 23.14 16.25
N ARG A 442 -0.61 21.90 16.72
CA ARG A 442 -0.65 21.56 18.14
C ARG A 442 0.17 20.31 18.42
N LEU A 443 0.85 20.30 19.55
CA LEU A 443 1.46 19.11 20.13
C LEU A 443 0.75 18.77 21.42
N THR A 444 0.43 17.50 21.64
CA THR A 444 -0.26 17.03 22.83
C THR A 444 0.43 15.78 23.32
N ILE A 445 0.98 15.83 24.53
CA ILE A 445 1.62 14.68 25.16
C ILE A 445 0.71 14.20 26.27
N LEU A 446 0.35 12.93 26.21
CA LEU A 446 -0.59 12.26 27.10
C LEU A 446 0.12 11.15 27.85
N SER A 447 -0.20 11.02 29.13
CA SER A 447 0.13 9.87 29.95
C SER A 447 -1.15 9.13 30.29
N GLU A 448 -1.29 7.91 29.77
CA GLU A 448 -2.36 6.99 30.12
C GLU A 448 -1.90 6.20 31.36
N GLU A 449 -2.29 6.67 32.54
CA GLU A 449 -2.24 5.83 33.74
C GLU A 449 -3.53 5.01 33.85
N ALA A 450 -3.42 3.81 34.42
CA ALA A 450 -4.56 3.17 35.06
C ALA A 450 -5.22 4.18 36.02
N PRO A 451 -6.57 4.21 36.11
CA PRO A 451 -7.26 5.13 37.00
C PRO A 451 -6.68 4.98 38.41
N LEU A 452 -6.01 6.03 38.88
CA LEU A 452 -5.62 6.13 40.29
C LEU A 452 -6.91 6.13 41.11
N PRO A 453 -6.94 5.37 42.23
CA PRO A 453 -8.15 4.97 42.94
C PRO A 453 -9.01 6.12 43.46
#